data_AF-A0A945W4R5-F1
#
_entry.id   AF-A0A945W4R5-F1
#
_cell.length_a   1.000
_cell.length_b   1.000
_cell.length_c   1.000
_cell.angle_alpha   90.00
_cell.angle_beta   90.00
_cell.angle_gamma   90.00
#
_symmetry.space_group_name_H-M   'P 1'
#
loop_
_entity.id
_entity.type
_entity.pdbx_description
1 polymer ?
#
loop_
_entity_poly.entity_id
_entity_poly.type
_entity_poly.pdbx_seq_one_letter_code
_entity_poly.pdbx_strand_id
1 'polypeptide(L)'
;CHVLEHFPNKPFEYQPRTWEDVLKSWHQALKEGGILRLSVPDIKAACEHYLRTNDFQSVQAFFYGGQKYDFDFHYHGWSEETLTKALLDIGFREVRLYDWQKTEHYYVDDYSQAYLPHMDKANGKLMSLNIEAIK
;
A
#
# COMPACT_ATOMS: atom_id res chain seq x y z
N CYS A 1 -3.51 -5.91 -1.09
CA CYS A 1 -2.38 -6.32 -1.95
C CYS A 1 -1.40 -5.17 -2.26
N HIS A 2 -0.12 -5.38 -1.95
CA HIS A 2 1.07 -4.51 -2.14
C HIS A 2 1.50 -4.49 -3.61
N VAL A 3 1.06 -3.47 -4.36
CA VAL A 3 1.21 -3.38 -5.82
C VAL A 3 1.40 -1.94 -6.28
N LEU A 4 0.67 -0.97 -5.71
CA LEU A 4 0.66 0.41 -6.20
C LEU A 4 2.03 1.10 -6.07
N GLU A 5 2.77 0.79 -5.01
CA GLU A 5 4.12 1.28 -4.72
C GLU A 5 5.15 0.90 -5.79
N HIS A 6 4.88 -0.11 -6.62
CA HIS A 6 5.72 -0.52 -7.74
C HIS A 6 5.52 0.33 -9.00
N PHE A 7 4.64 1.34 -8.97
CA PHE A 7 4.45 2.27 -10.07
C PHE A 7 5.09 3.64 -9.81
N PRO A 8 5.92 4.15 -10.75
CA PRO A 8 6.69 5.37 -10.59
C PRO A 8 5.85 6.64 -10.75
N ASN A 9 6.44 7.78 -10.42
CA ASN A 9 5.87 9.11 -10.70
C ASN A 9 5.97 9.52 -12.18
N LYS A 10 6.89 8.91 -12.94
CA LYS A 10 7.10 9.20 -14.35
C LYS A 10 7.27 7.88 -15.11
N PRO A 11 6.65 7.74 -16.28
CA PRO A 11 6.81 6.54 -17.09
C PRO A 11 8.24 6.45 -17.64
N PHE A 12 8.70 5.22 -17.84
CA PHE A 12 9.95 4.91 -18.54
C PHE A 12 9.82 3.63 -19.35
N GLU A 13 10.83 3.29 -20.15
CA GLU A 13 10.79 2.19 -21.13
C GLU A 13 10.23 0.87 -20.57
N TYR A 14 10.69 0.47 -19.39
CA TYR A 14 10.29 -0.80 -18.76
C TYR A 14 9.08 -0.69 -17.82
N GLN A 15 8.63 0.53 -17.50
CA GLN A 15 7.43 0.78 -16.69
C GLN A 15 6.70 2.01 -17.24
N PRO A 16 5.85 1.82 -18.27
CA PRO A 16 5.22 2.92 -19.00
C PRO A 16 4.00 3.50 -18.27
N ARG A 17 3.59 2.92 -17.14
CA ARG A 17 2.45 3.41 -16.33
C ARG A 17 2.94 4.02 -15.03
N THR A 18 2.33 5.13 -14.66
CA THR A 18 2.51 5.73 -13.34
C THR A 18 1.51 5.19 -12.33
N TRP A 19 1.72 5.46 -11.04
CA TRP A 19 0.72 5.15 -10.01
C TRP A 19 -0.61 5.86 -10.29
N GLU A 20 -0.56 7.06 -10.88
CA GLU A 20 -1.75 7.85 -11.21
C GLU A 20 -2.55 7.19 -12.34
N ASP A 21 -1.87 6.71 -13.39
CA ASP A 21 -2.51 5.96 -14.49
C ASP A 21 -3.21 4.70 -13.98
N VAL A 22 -2.58 4.00 -13.02
CA VAL A 22 -3.13 2.80 -12.40
C VAL A 22 -4.38 3.12 -11.58
N LEU A 23 -4.32 4.13 -10.70
CA LEU A 23 -5.50 4.52 -9.92
C LEU A 23 -6.66 5.00 -10.80
N LYS A 24 -6.38 5.76 -11.87
CA LYS A 24 -7.40 6.16 -12.87
C LYS A 24 -8.04 4.94 -13.52
N SER A 25 -7.22 3.97 -13.94
CA SER A 25 -7.72 2.74 -14.56
C SER A 25 -8.60 1.93 -13.60
N TRP A 26 -8.23 1.83 -12.32
CA TRP A 26 -9.03 1.14 -11.31
C TRP A 26 -10.34 1.87 -11.00
N HIS A 27 -10.31 3.20 -10.88
CA HIS A 27 -11.53 4.00 -10.72
C HIS A 27 -12.48 3.81 -11.90
N GLN A 28 -11.97 3.84 -13.14
CA GLN A 28 -12.78 3.63 -14.34
C GLN A 28 -13.41 2.23 -14.40
N ALA A 29 -12.69 1.21 -13.95
CA ALA A 29 -13.19 -0.17 -13.93
C ALA A 29 -14.34 -0.40 -12.93
N LEU A 30 -14.44 0.44 -11.89
CA LEU A 30 -15.50 0.34 -10.89
C LEU A 30 -16.81 0.96 -11.41
N LYS A 31 -17.92 0.31 -11.08
CA LYS A 31 -19.26 0.92 -11.16
C LYS A 31 -19.42 2.00 -10.09
N GLU A 32 -20.40 2.88 -10.25
CA GLU A 32 -20.79 3.84 -9.20
C GLU A 32 -21.12 3.12 -7.88
N GLY A 33 -20.59 3.63 -6.77
CA GLY A 33 -20.66 2.97 -5.46
C GLY A 33 -19.76 1.74 -5.29
N GLY A 34 -18.95 1.39 -6.30
CA GLY A 34 -17.93 0.35 -6.21
C GLY A 34 -16.82 0.74 -5.23
N ILE A 35 -16.23 -0.27 -4.58
CA ILE A 35 -15.19 -0.09 -3.57
C ILE A 35 -13.87 -0.61 -4.12
N LEU A 36 -12.85 0.24 -4.16
CA LEU A 36 -11.45 -0.16 -4.30
C LEU A 36 -10.90 -0.46 -2.90
N ARG A 37 -10.38 -1.66 -2.66
CA ARG A 37 -9.56 -1.96 -1.47
C ARG A 37 -8.11 -2.06 -1.89
N LEU A 38 -7.25 -1.35 -1.18
CA LEU A 38 -5.84 -1.21 -1.49
C LEU A 38 -4.99 -1.40 -0.23
N SER A 39 -3.87 -2.09 -0.37
CA SER A 39 -2.86 -2.21 0.68
C SER A 39 -1.51 -1.79 0.11
N VAL A 40 -0.75 -1.00 0.85
CA VAL A 40 0.63 -0.62 0.47
C VAL A 40 1.50 -0.64 1.73
N PRO A 41 2.83 -0.64 1.62
CA PRO A 41 3.69 -0.39 2.77
C PRO A 41 3.32 0.92 3.47
N ASP A 42 3.06 0.86 4.78
CA ASP A 42 2.84 2.04 5.60
C ASP A 42 4.20 2.64 5.99
N ILE A 43 4.59 3.71 5.30
CA ILE A 43 5.87 4.37 5.54
C ILE A 43 5.94 5.01 6.92
N LYS A 44 4.81 5.51 7.44
CA LYS A 44 4.76 6.05 8.81
C LYS A 44 4.99 4.92 9.82
N ALA A 45 4.33 3.78 9.63
CA ALA A 45 4.54 2.62 10.51
C ALA A 45 5.99 2.11 10.49
N ALA A 46 6.60 2.05 9.30
CA ALA A 46 7.98 1.65 9.10
C ALA A 46 8.96 2.64 9.77
N CYS A 47 8.78 3.95 9.59
CA CYS A 47 9.57 4.98 10.26
C CYS A 47 9.46 4.87 11.79
N GLU A 48 8.25 4.75 12.33
CA GLU A 48 8.04 4.59 13.77
C GLU A 48 8.65 3.29 14.31
N HIS A 49 8.67 2.21 13.51
CA HIS A 49 9.35 0.97 13.87
C HIS A 49 10.86 1.18 13.94
N TYR A 50 11.45 1.81 12.91
CA TYR A 50 12.87 2.12 12.87
C TYR A 50 13.29 3.01 14.03
N LEU A 51 12.58 4.11 14.28
CA LEU A 51 12.90 5.04 15.36
C LEU A 51 12.84 4.38 16.75
N ARG A 52 11.96 3.39 16.94
CA ARG A 52 11.83 2.67 18.21
C ARG A 52 12.93 1.62 18.42
N THR A 53 13.32 0.92 17.36
CA THR A 53 14.19 -0.26 17.44
C THR A 53 15.64 0.03 17.06
N ASN A 54 15.88 1.12 16.34
CA ASN A 54 17.12 1.42 15.64
C ASN A 54 17.56 0.32 14.65
N ASP A 55 16.63 -0.56 14.25
CA ASP A 55 16.87 -1.66 13.31
C ASP A 55 16.33 -1.28 11.93
N PHE A 56 17.19 -0.66 11.12
CA PHE A 56 16.83 -0.32 9.75
C PHE A 56 16.67 -1.54 8.84
N GLN A 57 17.40 -2.63 9.11
CA GLN A 57 17.35 -3.83 8.28
C GLN A 57 15.94 -4.45 8.32
N SER A 58 15.28 -4.42 9.48
CA SER A 58 13.90 -4.91 9.63
C SER A 58 12.87 -4.19 8.76
N VAL A 59 13.12 -2.93 8.38
CA VAL A 59 12.15 -2.10 7.64
C VAL A 59 12.57 -1.80 6.19
N GLN A 60 13.79 -2.15 5.81
CA GLN A 60 14.40 -1.75 4.53
C GLN A 60 13.54 -2.11 3.31
N ALA A 61 12.91 -3.29 3.32
CA ALA A 61 12.05 -3.76 2.23
C ALA A 61 10.77 -2.93 2.06
N PHE A 62 10.23 -2.31 3.12
CA PHE A 62 9.07 -1.43 2.99
C PHE A 62 9.41 -0.16 2.19
N PHE A 63 10.65 0.31 2.27
CA PHE A 63 11.11 1.51 1.56
C PHE A 63 11.56 1.22 0.12
N TYR A 64 12.21 0.08 -0.10
CA TYR A 64 12.94 -0.16 -1.35
C TYR A 64 12.51 -1.41 -2.13
N GLY A 65 11.47 -2.11 -1.69
CA GLY A 65 11.07 -3.41 -2.22
C GLY A 65 11.96 -4.55 -1.74
N GLY A 66 11.58 -5.78 -2.06
CA GLY A 66 12.36 -6.96 -1.70
C GLY A 66 13.61 -7.16 -2.56
N GLN A 67 13.67 -6.51 -3.73
CA GLN A 67 14.75 -6.58 -4.72
C GLN A 67 15.15 -8.02 -5.07
N LYS A 68 14.19 -8.95 -5.04
CA LYS A 68 14.43 -10.36 -5.38
C LYS A 68 14.49 -10.62 -6.88
N TYR A 69 13.95 -9.68 -7.68
CA TYR A 69 13.94 -9.69 -9.14
C TYR A 69 13.84 -8.24 -9.67
N ASP A 70 14.04 -8.06 -10.98
CA ASP A 70 14.21 -6.74 -11.62
C ASP A 70 13.05 -5.74 -11.43
N PHE A 71 11.87 -6.23 -11.04
CA PHE A 71 10.66 -5.43 -10.83
C PHE A 71 10.23 -5.34 -9.36
N ASP A 72 10.98 -5.94 -8.44
CA ASP A 72 10.70 -5.93 -7.00
C ASP A 72 11.27 -4.68 -6.32
N PHE A 73 10.89 -3.50 -6.84
CA PHE A 73 11.30 -2.19 -6.33
C PHE A 73 10.08 -1.34 -6.02
N HIS A 74 10.12 -0.67 -4.87
CA HIS A 74 9.14 0.36 -4.52
C HIS A 74 9.65 1.71 -5.05
N TYR A 75 8.88 2.32 -5.96
CA TYR A 75 9.14 3.65 -6.49
C TYR A 75 8.43 4.75 -5.69
N HIS A 76 7.44 4.37 -4.88
CA HIS A 76 6.65 5.29 -4.09
C HIS A 76 6.45 4.78 -2.67
N GLY A 77 6.51 5.68 -1.70
CA GLY A 77 6.17 5.41 -0.31
C GLY A 77 4.89 6.15 0.07
N TRP A 78 3.94 5.47 0.71
CA TRP A 78 2.63 6.03 1.03
C TRP A 78 2.45 6.24 2.53
N SER A 79 1.85 7.37 2.89
CA SER A 79 1.19 7.57 4.17
C SER A 79 -0.33 7.61 3.95
N GLU A 80 -1.10 7.50 5.02
CA GLU A 80 -2.56 7.63 4.95
C GLU A 80 -2.96 8.94 4.28
N GLU A 81 -2.28 10.04 4.63
CA GLU A 81 -2.57 11.37 4.13
C GLU A 81 -2.28 11.49 2.62
N THR A 82 -1.13 11.00 2.16
CA THR A 82 -0.75 11.11 0.73
C THR A 82 -1.60 10.21 -0.16
N LEU A 83 -1.88 8.98 0.28
CA LEU A 83 -2.71 8.05 -0.48
C LEU A 83 -4.18 8.47 -0.50
N THR A 84 -4.70 8.96 0.63
CA THR A 84 -6.06 9.51 0.69
C THR A 84 -6.22 10.68 -0.27
N LYS A 85 -5.27 11.62 -0.25
CA LYS A 85 -5.30 12.75 -1.20
C LYS A 85 -5.28 12.26 -2.65
N ALA A 86 -4.38 11.33 -3.00
CA ALA A 86 -4.31 10.79 -4.35
C ALA A 86 -5.63 10.16 -4.81
N LEU A 87 -6.25 9.33 -3.97
CA LEU A 87 -7.54 8.70 -4.28
C LEU A 87 -8.66 9.73 -4.48
N LEU A 88 -8.75 10.74 -3.61
CA LEU A 88 -9.73 11.82 -3.76
C LEU A 88 -9.50 12.62 -5.05
N ASP A 89 -8.24 12.95 -5.39
CA ASP A 89 -7.88 13.67 -6.62
C ASP A 89 -8.24 12.89 -7.89
N ILE A 90 -8.19 11.54 -7.85
CA ILE A 90 -8.63 10.67 -8.96
C ILE A 90 -10.15 10.69 -9.14
N GLY A 91 -10.90 11.04 -8.09
CA GLY A 91 -12.37 11.14 -8.13
C GLY A 91 -13.10 10.08 -7.31
N PHE A 92 -12.44 9.41 -6.36
CA PHE A 92 -13.15 8.67 -5.31
C PHE A 92 -13.82 9.67 -4.35
N ARG A 93 -15.03 9.35 -3.86
CA ARG A 93 -15.83 10.26 -3.03
C ARG A 93 -15.65 10.08 -1.52
N GLU A 94 -15.23 8.89 -1.11
CA GLU A 94 -14.98 8.55 0.28
C GLU A 94 -13.75 7.66 0.37
N VAL A 95 -12.88 7.93 1.34
CA VAL A 95 -11.67 7.14 1.60
C VAL A 95 -11.58 6.91 3.10
N ARG A 96 -11.30 5.67 3.51
CA ARG A 96 -11.15 5.30 4.92
C ARG A 96 -10.23 4.10 5.08
N LEU A 97 -9.62 3.98 6.25
CA LEU A 97 -8.91 2.75 6.63
C LEU A 97 -9.89 1.58 6.72
N TYR A 98 -9.45 0.38 6.33
CA TYR A 98 -10.20 -0.86 6.60
C TYR A 98 -9.41 -1.81 7.50
N ASP A 99 -10.14 -2.60 8.28
CA ASP A 99 -9.59 -3.69 9.08
C ASP A 99 -9.55 -4.96 8.24
N TRP A 100 -8.35 -5.45 7.93
CA TRP A 100 -8.16 -6.66 7.12
C TRP A 100 -8.82 -7.90 7.75
N GLN A 101 -8.99 -7.93 9.08
CA GLN A 101 -9.65 -9.06 9.77
C GLN A 101 -11.14 -9.15 9.47
N LYS A 102 -11.75 -8.05 9.00
CA LYS A 102 -13.19 -7.96 8.72
C LYS A 102 -13.52 -8.14 7.25
N THR A 103 -12.54 -8.45 6.40
CA THR A 103 -12.79 -8.68 4.98
C THR A 103 -13.16 -10.15 4.72
N GLU A 104 -13.90 -10.39 3.65
CA GLU A 104 -14.25 -11.73 3.19
C GLU A 104 -13.03 -12.57 2.75
N HIS A 105 -11.89 -11.92 2.54
CA HIS A 105 -10.63 -12.52 2.11
C HIS A 105 -9.54 -12.47 3.20
N TYR A 106 -9.91 -12.27 4.48
CA TYR A 106 -8.96 -12.14 5.60
C TYR A 106 -7.96 -13.30 5.74
N TYR A 107 -8.26 -14.46 5.15
CA TYR A 107 -7.42 -15.66 5.17
C TYR A 107 -6.39 -15.70 4.02
N VAL A 108 -6.44 -14.75 3.09
CA VAL A 108 -5.51 -14.66 1.96
C VAL A 108 -4.30 -13.83 2.38
N ASP A 109 -3.11 -14.39 2.19
CA ASP A 109 -1.87 -13.62 2.34
C ASP A 109 -1.63 -12.77 1.09
N ASP A 110 -2.13 -11.55 1.13
CA ASP A 110 -1.97 -10.54 0.09
C ASP A 110 -1.10 -9.36 0.59
N TYR A 111 -0.26 -9.59 1.61
CA TYR A 111 0.52 -8.57 2.30
C TYR A 111 -0.27 -7.49 3.07
N SER A 112 -1.62 -7.49 3.01
CA SER A 112 -2.43 -6.60 3.86
C SER A 112 -2.26 -6.86 5.35
N GLN A 113 -1.64 -7.98 5.70
CA GLN A 113 -1.43 -8.50 7.04
C GLN A 113 0.06 -8.52 7.43
N ALA A 114 0.87 -7.64 6.85
CA ALA A 114 2.30 -7.56 7.18
C ALA A 114 2.50 -6.96 8.58
N TYR A 115 2.91 -7.77 9.57
CA TYR A 115 3.23 -7.31 10.93
C TYR A 115 4.73 -7.40 11.22
N LEU A 116 5.22 -6.46 12.04
CA LEU A 116 6.52 -6.56 12.72
C LEU A 116 6.36 -6.54 14.25
N PRO A 117 7.04 -7.44 15.01
CA PRO A 117 7.88 -8.55 14.54
C PRO A 117 7.15 -9.52 13.62
N HIS A 118 7.89 -10.23 12.75
CA HIS A 118 7.32 -10.92 11.57
C HIS A 118 6.07 -11.75 11.92
N MET A 119 4.93 -11.31 11.39
CA MET A 119 3.60 -11.94 11.54
C MET A 119 3.09 -12.08 12.98
N ASP A 120 3.66 -11.36 13.95
CA ASP A 120 3.09 -11.25 15.30
C ASP A 120 1.86 -10.32 15.26
N LYS A 121 0.69 -10.92 15.01
CA LYS A 121 -0.59 -10.21 14.96
C LYS A 121 -1.14 -9.85 16.34
N ALA A 122 -0.60 -10.43 17.41
CA ALA A 122 -1.09 -10.23 18.76
C ALA A 122 -0.41 -9.03 19.44
N ASN A 123 0.91 -8.89 19.26
CA ASN A 123 1.72 -7.86 19.93
C ASN A 123 2.52 -7.00 18.94
N GLY A 124 2.61 -7.42 17.67
CA GLY A 124 3.30 -6.67 16.64
C GLY A 124 2.48 -5.49 16.15
N LYS A 125 3.11 -4.71 15.29
CA LYS A 125 2.52 -3.56 14.64
C LYS A 125 2.30 -3.87 13.16
N LEU A 126 1.11 -3.55 12.66
CA LEU A 126 0.79 -3.64 11.25
C LEU A 126 1.65 -2.63 10.47
N MET A 127 2.36 -3.13 9.45
CA MET A 127 3.23 -2.38 8.54
C MET A 127 2.56 -2.13 7.18
N SER A 128 1.30 -2.54 7.02
CA SER A 128 0.51 -2.32 5.82
C SER A 128 -0.50 -1.20 6.07
N LEU A 129 -0.54 -0.22 5.16
CA LEU A 129 -1.58 0.79 5.09
C LEU A 129 -2.73 0.22 4.27
N ASN A 130 -3.84 -0.09 4.94
CA ASN A 130 -5.02 -0.71 4.35
C ASN A 130 -6.13 0.33 4.20
N ILE A 131 -6.42 0.74 2.98
CA ILE A 131 -7.41 1.77 2.65
C ILE A 131 -8.47 1.22 1.70
N GLU A 132 -9.71 1.64 1.90
CA GLU A 132 -10.77 1.48 0.93
C GLU A 132 -11.29 2.84 0.45
N ALA A 133 -11.59 2.91 -0.85
CA ALA A 133 -12.08 4.09 -1.53
C ALA A 133 -13.35 3.78 -2.32
N ILE A 134 -14.36 4.65 -2.20
CA ILE A 134 -15.67 4.48 -2.83
C ILE A 134 -15.76 5.38 -4.05
N LYS A 135 -16.20 4.84 -5.19
CA LYS A 135 -16.58 5.63 -6.36
C LYS A 135 -17.93 6.30 -6.15
#